data_AF-A0A397VWH4-F1
#
_entry.id   AF-A0A397VWH4-F1
#
_cell.length_a   1.000
_cell.length_b   1.000
_cell.length_c   1.000
_cell.angle_alpha   90.00
_cell.angle_beta   90.00
_cell.angle_gamma   90.00
#
_symmetry.space_group_name_H-M   'P 1'
#
loop_
_entity.id
_entity.type
_entity.pdbx_description
1 polymer ?
#
loop_
_entity_poly.entity_id
_entity_poly.type
_entity_poly.pdbx_seq_one_letter_code
_entity_poly.pdbx_strand_id
1 'polypeptide(L)'
;MDGNLREYLKHNFPKLKWSDKLQFAQEIAEGLMFLHDKGILHRDLHSKNILVHNKRMLIADFGVSKHIDEVTIVKADGIGIMLGYLEPKCFADPQYKCDKRSDIYSLGVILWEISSGRPPFDSYENRIAIVTQVNNGVRETPAKNTPDNYVNLYKRCWDKDPGKRPDIMTVCANL
;
A
#
# COMPACT_ATOMS: atom_id res chain seq x y z
N MET A 1 -15.01 -12.20 -11.04
CA MET A 1 -13.89 -11.44 -10.46
C MET A 1 -12.61 -12.13 -10.89
N ASP A 2 -11.58 -11.37 -11.23
CA ASP A 2 -10.29 -11.85 -11.77
C ASP A 2 -9.27 -12.11 -10.65
N GLY A 3 -9.75 -12.39 -9.43
CA GLY A 3 -8.94 -12.55 -8.22
C GLY A 3 -8.61 -11.21 -7.55
N ASN A 4 -7.53 -11.21 -6.77
CA ASN A 4 -6.96 -9.99 -6.16
C ASN A 4 -5.76 -9.47 -6.97
N LEU A 5 -5.34 -8.24 -6.71
CA LEU A 5 -4.27 -7.57 -7.44
C LEU A 5 -2.96 -8.36 -7.40
N ARG A 6 -2.60 -8.97 -6.27
CA ARG A 6 -1.38 -9.79 -6.14
C ARG A 6 -1.36 -10.92 -7.17
N GLU A 7 -2.42 -11.72 -7.20
CA GLU A 7 -2.52 -12.84 -8.15
C GLU A 7 -2.69 -12.34 -9.59
N TYR A 8 -3.40 -11.23 -9.79
CA TYR A 8 -3.56 -10.64 -11.11
C TYR A 8 -2.24 -10.20 -11.72
N LEU A 9 -1.40 -9.49 -10.95
CA LEU A 9 -0.06 -9.08 -11.37
C LEU A 9 0.79 -10.31 -11.70
N LYS A 10 0.82 -11.31 -10.82
CA LYS A 10 1.59 -12.55 -11.04
C LYS A 10 1.32 -13.20 -12.41
N HIS A 11 0.06 -13.23 -12.85
CA HIS A 11 -0.32 -13.91 -14.09
C HIS A 11 -0.30 -13.00 -15.33
N ASN A 12 -0.49 -11.68 -15.17
CA ASN A 12 -0.72 -10.76 -16.29
C ASN A 12 0.39 -9.74 -16.49
N PHE A 13 1.32 -9.57 -15.54
CA PHE A 13 2.33 -8.51 -15.58
C PHE A 13 3.11 -8.38 -16.90
N PRO A 14 3.56 -9.48 -17.56
CA PRO A 14 4.26 -9.37 -18.85
C PRO A 14 3.43 -8.73 -19.98
N LYS A 15 2.10 -8.71 -19.84
CA LYS A 15 1.16 -8.15 -20.82
C LYS A 15 0.73 -6.72 -20.49
N LEU A 16 1.03 -6.23 -19.28
CA LEU A 16 0.59 -4.92 -18.82
C LEU A 16 1.48 -3.81 -19.41
N LYS A 17 0.84 -2.83 -20.04
CA LYS A 17 1.49 -1.57 -20.44
C LYS A 17 1.52 -0.61 -19.25
N TRP A 18 2.31 0.44 -19.36
CA TRP A 18 2.31 1.49 -18.32
C TRP A 18 0.95 2.18 -18.19
N SER A 19 0.19 2.33 -19.27
CA SER A 19 -1.17 2.86 -19.20
C SER A 19 -2.08 2.00 -18.32
N ASP A 20 -1.97 0.67 -18.38
CA ASP A 20 -2.74 -0.24 -17.52
C ASP A 20 -2.32 -0.07 -16.05
N LYS A 21 -1.00 0.00 -15.80
CA LYS A 21 -0.45 0.17 -14.44
C LYS A 21 -0.86 1.50 -13.81
N LEU A 22 -0.84 2.60 -14.57
CA LEU A 22 -1.29 3.92 -14.12
C LEU A 22 -2.79 3.90 -13.82
N GLN A 23 -3.59 3.28 -14.70
CA GLN A 23 -5.02 3.11 -14.43
C GLN A 23 -5.26 2.35 -13.12
N PHE A 24 -4.52 1.25 -12.87
CA PHE A 24 -4.68 0.48 -11.63
C PHE A 24 -4.33 1.33 -10.40
N ALA A 25 -3.21 2.06 -10.45
CA ALA A 25 -2.78 2.94 -9.39
C ALA A 25 -3.82 4.04 -9.11
N GLN A 26 -4.35 4.67 -10.16
CA GLN A 26 -5.33 5.73 -10.07
C GLN A 26 -6.64 5.23 -9.45
N GLU A 27 -7.18 4.10 -9.91
CA GLU A 27 -8.43 3.54 -9.37
C GLU A 27 -8.31 3.16 -7.88
N ILE A 28 -7.16 2.65 -7.45
CA ILE A 28 -6.89 2.35 -6.03
C ILE A 28 -6.79 3.66 -5.23
N ALA A 29 -6.08 4.66 -5.75
CA ALA A 29 -5.93 5.95 -5.08
C ALA A 29 -7.27 6.68 -4.95
N GLU A 30 -8.11 6.65 -5.98
CA GLU A 30 -9.47 7.22 -5.97
C GLU A 30 -10.38 6.49 -4.97
N GLY A 31 -10.30 5.16 -4.91
CA GLY A 31 -11.01 4.38 -3.89
C GLY A 31 -10.58 4.77 -2.47
N LEU A 32 -9.27 4.92 -2.24
CA LEU A 32 -8.77 5.34 -0.93
C LEU A 32 -9.13 6.80 -0.61
N MET A 33 -9.14 7.67 -1.62
CA MET A 33 -9.58 9.06 -1.50
C MET A 33 -11.03 9.13 -1.01
N PHE A 34 -11.91 8.31 -1.59
CA PHE A 34 -13.30 8.21 -1.15
C PHE A 34 -13.41 7.77 0.31
N LEU A 35 -12.64 6.75 0.74
CA LEU A 35 -12.64 6.32 2.15
C LEU A 35 -12.16 7.44 3.08
N HIS A 36 -11.07 8.11 2.73
CA HIS A 36 -10.51 9.20 3.54
C HIS A 36 -11.43 10.41 3.61
N ASP A 37 -12.17 10.73 2.54
CA ASP A 37 -13.23 11.75 2.54
C ASP A 37 -14.35 11.40 3.54
N LYS A 38 -14.72 10.13 3.64
CA LYS A 38 -15.70 9.63 4.63
C LYS A 38 -15.13 9.43 6.04
N GLY A 39 -13.90 9.87 6.30
CA GLY A 39 -13.26 9.69 7.61
C GLY A 39 -12.94 8.22 7.92
N ILE A 40 -12.94 7.33 6.93
CA ILE A 40 -12.68 5.90 7.09
C ILE A 40 -11.21 5.61 6.81
N LEU A 41 -10.56 4.95 7.76
CA LEU A 41 -9.23 4.36 7.62
C LEU A 41 -9.36 2.89 7.25
N HIS A 42 -8.61 2.43 6.25
CA HIS A 42 -8.64 1.02 5.86
C HIS A 42 -7.90 0.15 6.87
N ARG A 43 -6.69 0.56 7.28
CA ARG A 43 -5.81 -0.09 8.27
C ARG A 43 -5.22 -1.46 7.92
N ASP A 44 -5.57 -2.01 6.76
CA ASP A 44 -5.01 -3.27 6.22
C ASP A 44 -4.97 -3.24 4.69
N LEU A 45 -4.58 -2.10 4.13
CA LEU A 45 -4.52 -1.90 2.70
C LEU A 45 -3.31 -2.67 2.14
N HIS A 46 -3.54 -3.67 1.31
CA HIS A 46 -2.49 -4.42 0.62
C HIS A 46 -3.04 -5.07 -0.65
N SER A 47 -2.18 -5.54 -1.55
CA SER A 47 -2.63 -6.05 -2.86
C SER A 47 -3.54 -7.27 -2.82
N LYS A 48 -3.57 -8.05 -1.74
CA LYS A 48 -4.60 -9.10 -1.57
C LYS A 48 -6.00 -8.58 -1.21
N ASN A 49 -6.10 -7.33 -0.73
CA ASN A 49 -7.34 -6.62 -0.39
C ASN A 49 -7.77 -5.66 -1.51
N ILE A 50 -7.11 -5.73 -2.67
CA ILE A 50 -7.57 -5.08 -3.90
C ILE A 50 -8.13 -6.16 -4.81
N LEU A 51 -9.44 -6.15 -5.05
CA LEU A 51 -10.09 -7.05 -5.99
C LEU A 51 -9.95 -6.53 -7.42
N VAL A 52 -9.80 -7.45 -8.36
CA VAL A 52 -9.80 -7.13 -9.79
C VAL A 52 -11.10 -7.61 -10.42
N HIS A 53 -11.76 -6.73 -11.16
CA HIS A 53 -12.95 -7.09 -11.91
C HIS A 53 -13.01 -6.36 -13.24
N ASN A 54 -12.89 -7.08 -14.36
CA ASN A 54 -12.90 -6.48 -15.69
C ASN A 54 -11.83 -5.38 -15.82
N LYS A 55 -10.61 -5.67 -15.32
CA LYS A 55 -9.49 -4.72 -15.20
C LYS A 55 -9.71 -3.49 -14.31
N ARG A 56 -10.82 -3.44 -13.56
CA ARG A 56 -11.06 -2.42 -12.53
C ARG A 56 -10.50 -2.85 -11.19
N MET A 57 -9.94 -1.91 -10.43
CA MET A 57 -9.41 -2.14 -9.09
C MET A 57 -10.43 -1.70 -8.04
N LEU A 58 -10.75 -2.59 -7.10
CA LEU A 58 -11.72 -2.34 -6.04
C LEU A 58 -11.09 -2.62 -4.68
N ILE A 59 -11.09 -1.63 -3.80
CA ILE A 59 -10.68 -1.82 -2.40
C ILE A 59 -11.72 -2.70 -1.69
N ALA A 60 -11.25 -3.70 -0.96
CA ALA A 60 -12.07 -4.66 -0.24
C ALA A 60 -11.49 -4.98 1.14
N ASP A 61 -12.20 -5.81 1.89
CA ASP A 61 -11.88 -6.23 3.26
C ASP A 61 -11.79 -5.07 4.28
N PHE A 62 -12.97 -4.66 4.74
CA PHE A 62 -13.14 -3.61 5.74
C PHE A 62 -13.18 -4.16 7.17
N GLY A 63 -12.76 -5.41 7.41
CA GLY A 63 -12.92 -6.09 8.70
C GLY A 63 -12.23 -5.40 9.87
N VAL A 64 -11.16 -4.65 9.60
CA VAL A 64 -10.42 -3.85 10.59
C VAL A 64 -10.50 -2.34 10.34
N SER A 65 -11.30 -1.92 9.36
CA SER A 65 -11.49 -0.50 9.05
C SER A 65 -12.20 0.22 10.20
N LYS A 66 -11.85 1.49 10.38
CA LYS A 66 -12.41 2.33 11.46
C LYS A 66 -12.62 3.75 11.02
N HIS A 67 -13.62 4.39 11.62
CA HIS A 67 -13.74 5.84 11.55
C HIS A 67 -12.56 6.49 12.28
N ILE A 68 -12.11 7.65 11.81
CA ILE A 68 -10.95 8.37 12.36
C ILE A 68 -11.15 8.81 13.81
N ASP A 69 -12.41 8.98 14.24
CA ASP A 69 -12.75 9.31 15.63
C ASP A 69 -12.69 8.09 16.56
N GLU A 70 -12.68 6.87 16.01
CA GLU A 70 -12.61 5.60 16.75
C GLU A 70 -11.19 5.02 16.76
N VAL A 71 -10.17 5.82 16.48
CA VAL A 71 -8.81 5.29 16.24
C VAL A 71 -8.26 4.59 17.48
N THR A 72 -8.01 3.31 17.28
CA THR A 72 -7.34 2.40 18.21
C THR A 72 -5.95 2.03 17.71
N ILE A 73 -5.11 1.55 18.62
CA ILE A 73 -3.81 0.95 18.29
C ILE A 73 -4.04 -0.24 17.35
N VAL A 74 -3.27 -0.32 16.26
CA VAL A 74 -3.21 -1.55 15.43
C VAL A 74 -2.29 -2.53 16.14
N LYS A 75 -2.79 -3.71 16.49
CA LYS A 75 -1.92 -4.76 17.03
C LYS A 75 -1.21 -5.47 15.88
N ALA A 76 0.10 -5.29 15.78
CA ALA A 76 0.93 -5.89 14.74
C ALA A 76 1.25 -7.38 14.95
N ASP A 77 0.66 -8.02 15.97
CA ASP A 77 0.86 -9.42 16.35
C ASP A 77 -0.13 -10.39 15.69
N GLY A 78 -1.09 -9.87 14.91
CA GLY A 78 -2.09 -10.67 14.22
C GLY A 78 -1.51 -11.62 13.17
N ILE A 79 -1.84 -12.91 13.29
CA ILE A 79 -1.72 -13.89 12.20
C ILE A 79 -2.55 -13.36 11.03
N GLY A 80 -1.90 -13.09 9.89
CA GLY A 80 -2.57 -12.58 8.68
C GLY A 80 -2.10 -11.19 8.20
N ILE A 81 -1.53 -10.35 9.07
CA ILE A 81 -1.07 -9.01 8.68
C ILE A 81 0.05 -9.12 7.63
N MET A 82 -0.08 -8.35 6.55
CA MET A 82 0.97 -8.21 5.54
C MET A 82 1.99 -7.15 5.94
N LEU A 83 3.02 -7.58 6.68
CA LEU A 83 4.03 -6.72 7.30
C LEU A 83 4.77 -5.78 6.33
N GLY A 84 4.89 -6.16 5.06
CA GLY A 84 5.51 -5.31 4.02
C GLY A 84 4.72 -4.03 3.72
N TYR A 85 3.42 -4.00 4.01
CA TYR A 85 2.52 -2.86 3.78
C TYR A 85 2.24 -2.08 5.05
N LEU A 86 2.53 -2.63 6.22
CA LEU A 86 2.25 -1.97 7.47
C LEU A 86 3.27 -0.86 7.71
N GLU A 87 2.78 0.29 8.16
CA GLU A 87 3.62 1.41 8.51
C GLU A 87 4.63 1.04 9.64
N PRO A 88 5.93 1.42 9.51
CA PRO A 88 6.96 1.10 10.49
C PRO A 88 6.64 1.50 11.94
N LYS A 89 5.96 2.64 12.13
CA LYS A 89 5.60 3.13 13.47
C LYS A 89 4.63 2.21 14.21
N CYS A 90 3.76 1.50 13.48
CA CYS A 90 2.85 0.53 14.09
C CYS A 90 3.62 -0.70 14.66
N PHE A 91 4.91 -0.90 14.31
CA PHE A 91 5.82 -1.85 14.97
C PHE A 91 6.67 -1.24 16.08
N ALA A 92 7.12 0.00 15.88
CA ALA A 92 8.12 0.64 16.74
C ALA A 92 7.55 1.24 18.03
N ASP A 93 6.27 1.65 18.02
CA ASP A 93 5.62 2.29 19.15
C ASP A 93 4.28 1.59 19.43
N PRO A 94 4.16 0.84 20.54
CA PRO A 94 2.92 0.17 20.93
C PRO A 94 1.74 1.10 21.20
N GLN A 95 1.98 2.40 21.39
CA GLN A 95 0.95 3.42 21.58
C GLN A 95 0.61 4.16 20.28
N TYR A 96 1.28 3.84 19.17
CA TYR A 96 1.06 4.50 17.90
C TYR A 96 -0.35 4.22 17.38
N LYS A 97 -1.05 5.31 17.10
CA LYS A 97 -2.37 5.33 16.49
C LYS A 97 -2.20 5.59 15.00
N CYS A 98 -2.37 4.54 14.21
CA CYS A 98 -2.26 4.62 12.76
C CYS A 98 -3.41 5.54 12.23
N ASP A 99 -3.11 6.39 11.26
CA ASP A 99 -4.02 7.41 10.71
C ASP A 99 -4.07 7.35 9.16
N LYS A 100 -4.63 8.37 8.49
CA LYS A 100 -4.69 8.41 7.02
C LYS A 100 -3.31 8.21 6.37
N ARG A 101 -2.24 8.70 6.99
CA ARG A 101 -0.86 8.59 6.49
C ARG A 101 -0.34 7.17 6.58
N SER A 102 -0.92 6.34 7.44
CA SER A 102 -0.63 4.90 7.49
C SER A 102 -1.21 4.18 6.28
N ASP A 103 -2.42 4.52 5.86
CA ASP A 103 -2.97 3.99 4.59
C ASP A 103 -2.15 4.52 3.38
N ILE A 104 -1.66 5.77 3.42
CA ILE A 104 -0.77 6.31 2.36
C ILE A 104 0.53 5.51 2.27
N TYR A 105 1.11 5.10 3.41
CA TYR A 105 2.29 4.24 3.42
C TYR A 105 2.00 2.93 2.68
N SER A 106 0.90 2.27 3.03
CA SER A 106 0.46 1.03 2.40
C SER A 106 0.20 1.21 0.90
N LEU A 107 -0.42 2.32 0.50
CA LEU A 107 -0.61 2.68 -0.90
C LEU A 107 0.74 2.82 -1.61
N GLY A 108 1.74 3.47 -1.01
CA GLY A 108 3.10 3.56 -1.58
C GLY A 108 3.71 2.18 -1.89
N VAL A 109 3.52 1.21 -0.99
CA VAL A 109 3.99 -0.16 -1.22
C VAL A 109 3.22 -0.84 -2.37
N ILE A 110 1.90 -0.63 -2.47
CA ILE A 110 1.08 -1.12 -3.59
C ILE A 110 1.51 -0.49 -4.92
N LEU A 111 1.77 0.82 -4.95
CA LEU A 111 2.24 1.52 -6.14
C LEU A 111 3.56 0.91 -6.64
N TRP A 112 4.50 0.66 -5.73
CA TRP A 112 5.73 -0.03 -6.06
C TRP A 112 5.48 -1.44 -6.61
N GLU A 113 4.60 -2.21 -5.99
CA GLU A 113 4.25 -3.56 -6.43
C GLU A 113 3.60 -3.59 -7.83
N ILE A 114 2.73 -2.62 -8.14
CA ILE A 114 2.19 -2.44 -9.50
C ILE A 114 3.31 -2.18 -10.51
N SER A 115 4.33 -1.40 -10.12
CA SER A 115 5.46 -1.11 -11.01
C SER A 115 6.36 -2.34 -11.22
N SER A 116 6.58 -3.14 -10.18
CA SER A 116 7.55 -4.22 -10.13
C SER A 116 6.98 -5.59 -10.51
N GLY A 117 5.67 -5.78 -10.35
CA GLY A 117 4.97 -7.04 -10.61
C GLY A 117 5.25 -8.14 -9.60
N ARG A 118 5.96 -7.82 -8.51
CA ARG A 118 6.39 -8.79 -7.50
C ARG A 118 5.98 -8.38 -6.09
N PRO A 119 5.77 -9.35 -5.18
CA PRO A 119 5.57 -9.09 -3.77
C PRO A 119 6.62 -8.15 -3.15
N PRO A 120 6.24 -7.25 -2.21
CA PRO A 120 7.22 -6.53 -1.42
C PRO A 120 7.88 -7.47 -0.41
N PHE A 121 9.18 -7.32 -0.24
CA PHE A 121 10.04 -8.08 0.65
C PHE A 121 10.04 -9.59 0.37
N ASP A 122 9.80 -10.00 -0.89
CA ASP A 122 9.73 -11.42 -1.31
C ASP A 122 11.01 -12.21 -1.02
N SER A 123 12.15 -11.53 -0.90
CA SER A 123 13.44 -12.14 -0.57
C SER A 123 13.59 -12.54 0.90
N TYR A 124 12.62 -12.19 1.75
CA TYR A 124 12.68 -12.46 3.19
C TYR A 124 11.67 -13.54 3.57
N GLU A 125 12.17 -14.71 3.96
CA GLU A 125 11.34 -15.84 4.37
C GLU A 125 10.71 -15.65 5.76
N ASN A 126 11.30 -14.78 6.58
CA ASN A 126 10.90 -14.56 7.97
C ASN A 126 10.23 -13.19 8.18
N ARG A 127 9.03 -13.22 8.77
CA ARG A 127 8.27 -12.04 9.25
C ARG A 127 9.12 -11.08 10.09
N ILE A 128 9.93 -11.60 11.00
CA ILE A 128 10.81 -10.80 11.88
C ILE A 128 11.84 -10.05 11.04
N ALA A 129 12.41 -10.70 10.03
CA ALA A 129 13.38 -10.06 9.14
C ALA A 129 12.72 -8.89 8.39
N ILE A 130 11.50 -9.07 7.87
CA ILE A 130 10.76 -7.97 7.21
C ILE A 130 10.59 -6.78 8.17
N VAL A 131 10.11 -7.01 9.39
CA VAL A 131 9.92 -5.94 10.39
C VAL A 131 11.22 -5.23 10.71
N THR A 132 12.30 -5.97 10.96
CA THR A 132 13.62 -5.41 11.24
C THR A 132 14.11 -4.52 10.11
N GLN A 133 14.00 -4.98 8.86
CA GLN A 133 14.47 -4.22 7.70
C GLN A 133 13.61 -2.96 7.47
N VAL A 134 12.29 -3.09 7.55
CA VAL A 134 11.36 -1.96 7.42
C VAL A 134 11.62 -0.89 8.47
N ASN A 135 11.86 -1.27 9.74
CA ASN A 135 12.21 -0.37 10.84
C ASN A 135 13.56 0.33 10.65
N ASN A 136 14.54 -0.39 10.09
CA ASN A 136 15.85 0.15 9.71
C ASN A 136 15.77 1.10 8.50
N GLY A 137 14.60 1.26 7.89
CA GLY A 137 14.39 2.17 6.76
C GLY A 137 14.69 1.53 5.41
N VAL A 138 14.93 0.21 5.36
CA VAL A 138 15.08 -0.51 4.10
C VAL A 138 13.74 -0.46 3.34
N ARG A 139 13.84 -0.19 2.05
CA ARG A 139 12.73 -0.18 1.10
C ARG A 139 13.13 -0.94 -0.14
N GLU A 140 12.13 -1.33 -0.90
CA GLU A 140 12.33 -2.01 -2.16
C GLU A 140 13.06 -1.14 -3.19
N THR A 141 13.85 -1.79 -4.04
CA THR A 141 14.53 -1.13 -5.14
C THR A 141 13.55 -0.83 -6.27
N PRO A 142 13.62 0.34 -6.93
CA PRO A 142 12.80 0.62 -8.09
C PRO A 142 12.98 -0.42 -9.19
N ALA A 143 11.86 -0.89 -9.78
CA ALA A 143 11.92 -1.80 -10.91
C ALA A 143 12.47 -1.08 -12.15
N LYS A 144 13.23 -1.80 -12.98
CA LYS A 144 13.74 -1.26 -14.25
C LYS A 144 12.59 -0.72 -15.11
N ASN A 145 12.82 0.37 -15.81
CA ASN A 145 11.85 1.04 -16.68
C ASN A 145 10.59 1.58 -15.97
N THR A 146 10.68 1.84 -14.66
CA THR A 146 9.66 2.61 -13.92
C THR A 146 9.92 4.11 -14.11
N PRO A 147 8.94 4.91 -14.54
CA PRO A 147 9.08 6.36 -14.70
C PRO A 147 9.50 7.04 -13.40
N ASP A 148 10.42 7.98 -13.48
CA ASP A 148 11.01 8.65 -12.31
C ASP A 148 9.97 9.40 -11.46
N ASN A 149 8.97 10.01 -12.09
CA ASN A 149 7.87 10.67 -11.38
C ASN A 149 7.07 9.66 -10.54
N TYR A 150 6.77 8.49 -11.08
CA TYR A 150 6.07 7.42 -10.37
C TYR A 150 6.94 6.86 -9.22
N VAL A 151 8.25 6.70 -9.46
CA VAL A 151 9.23 6.33 -8.41
C VAL A 151 9.25 7.33 -7.28
N ASN A 152 9.35 8.61 -7.59
CA ASN A 152 9.38 9.68 -6.61
C ASN A 152 8.07 9.75 -5.82
N LEU A 153 6.93 9.52 -6.47
CA LEU A 153 5.63 9.51 -5.83
C LEU A 153 5.53 8.40 -4.78
N TYR A 154 5.71 7.13 -5.15
CA TYR A 154 5.57 6.05 -4.17
C TYR A 154 6.65 6.13 -3.09
N LYS A 155 7.83 6.69 -3.41
CA LYS A 155 8.88 6.92 -2.41
C LYS A 155 8.49 7.95 -1.35
N ARG A 156 7.76 8.99 -1.73
CA ARG A 156 7.20 9.95 -0.77
C ARG A 156 6.07 9.32 0.04
N CYS A 157 5.25 8.46 -0.57
CA CYS A 157 4.16 7.77 0.13
C CYS A 157 4.67 6.87 1.26
N TRP A 158 5.79 6.15 1.10
CA TRP A 158 6.32 5.24 2.12
C TRP A 158 7.47 5.82 2.97
N ASP A 159 7.58 7.16 3.03
CA ASP A 159 8.61 7.84 3.83
C ASP A 159 8.52 7.40 5.31
N LYS A 160 9.68 7.27 5.95
CA LYS A 160 9.78 6.87 7.36
C LYS A 160 9.07 7.85 8.27
N ASP A 161 9.11 9.15 7.94
CA ASP A 161 8.37 10.19 8.65
C ASP A 161 6.95 10.33 8.05
N PRO A 162 5.88 10.01 8.80
CA PRO A 162 4.51 10.21 8.34
C PRO A 162 4.21 11.64 7.92
N GLY A 163 4.83 12.64 8.58
CA GLY A 163 4.62 14.05 8.26
C GLY A 163 5.11 14.47 6.88
N LYS A 164 5.97 13.66 6.23
CA LYS A 164 6.48 13.92 4.87
C LYS A 164 5.66 13.26 3.78
N ARG A 165 4.74 12.35 4.16
CA ARG A 165 3.89 11.64 3.20
C ARG A 165 2.84 12.60 2.64
N PRO A 166 2.57 12.57 1.33
CA PRO A 166 1.49 13.35 0.74
C PRO A 166 0.13 12.91 1.30
N ASP A 167 -0.86 13.80 1.26
CA ASP A 167 -2.25 13.38 1.41
C ASP A 167 -2.75 12.67 0.14
N ILE A 168 -3.89 12.00 0.26
CA ILE A 168 -4.44 11.22 -0.83
C ILE A 168 -4.80 12.07 -2.06
N MET A 169 -5.22 13.31 -1.86
CA MET A 169 -5.52 14.25 -2.96
C MET A 169 -4.27 14.56 -3.78
N THR A 170 -3.15 14.80 -3.10
CA THR A 170 -1.84 15.01 -3.74
C THR A 170 -1.40 13.75 -4.48
N VAL A 171 -1.62 12.56 -3.92
CA VAL A 171 -1.28 11.30 -4.62
C VAL A 171 -2.09 11.17 -5.92
N CYS A 172 -3.42 11.33 -5.86
CA CYS A 172 -4.27 11.28 -7.05
C CYS A 172 -3.86 12.29 -8.12
N ALA A 173 -3.46 13.50 -7.74
CA ALA A 173 -3.05 14.54 -8.68
C ALA A 173 -1.69 14.29 -9.36
N ASN A 174 -0.90 13.33 -8.88
CA ASN A 174 0.44 13.02 -9.40
C ASN A 174 0.54 11.62 -10.05
N LEU A 175 -0.58 10.89 -10.16
CA LEU A 175 -0.71 9.65 -10.93
C LEU A 175 -1.18 9.95 -12.36
#